data_AF-A0ABD0RG57-F1
#
_entry.id   AF-A0ABD0RG57-F1
#
_cell.length_a   1.000
_cell.length_b   1.000
_cell.length_c   1.000
_cell.angle_alpha   90.00
_cell.angle_beta   90.00
_cell.angle_gamma   90.00
#
_symmetry.space_group_name_H-M   'P 1'
#
loop_
_entity.id
_entity.type
_entity.pdbx_description
1 polymer ?
#
loop_
_entity_poly.entity_id
_entity_poly.type
_entity_poly.pdbx_seq_one_letter_code
_entity_poly.pdbx_strand_id
1 'polypeptide(L)' 'MATSSSNLEEDESLKGCEVFVQKHNIQQILKECIVNLCIAKPERPMKFLREHFEKLEK' A
#
# COMPACT_ATOMS: atom_id res chain seq x y z
N MET A 1 -33.75 -11.68 -13.44
CA MET A 1 -32.74 -11.79 -12.36
C MET A 1 -31.37 -11.72 -13.04
N ALA A 2 -30.74 -10.55 -13.06
CA ALA A 2 -29.46 -10.35 -13.72
C ALA A 2 -28.64 -9.35 -12.88
N THR A 3 -28.11 -9.81 -11.75
CA THR A 3 -27.10 -9.09 -10.98
C THR A 3 -26.36 -10.11 -10.11
N SER A 4 -25.42 -10.82 -10.72
CA SER A 4 -24.58 -11.78 -9.97
C SER A 4 -23.18 -11.91 -10.57
N SER A 5 -22.96 -11.50 -11.82
CA SER A 5 -21.64 -11.60 -12.47
C SER A 5 -20.64 -10.53 -12.01
N SER A 6 -21.10 -9.30 -11.73
CA SER A 6 -20.22 -8.17 -11.37
C SER A 6 -19.51 -8.37 -10.02
N ASN A 7 -20.18 -9.00 -9.04
CA ASN A 7 -19.59 -9.21 -7.72
C ASN A 7 -18.46 -10.25 -7.71
N LEU A 8 -18.46 -11.22 -8.63
CA LEU A 8 -17.43 -12.26 -8.70
C LEU A 8 -16.13 -11.73 -9.32
N GLU A 9 -16.23 -10.89 -10.36
CA GLU A 9 -15.08 -10.24 -11.00
C GLU A 9 -14.44 -9.18 -10.08
N GLU A 10 -15.26 -8.46 -9.31
CA GLU A 10 -14.79 -7.57 -8.24
C GLU A 10 -14.13 -8.36 -7.10
N ASP A 11 -14.69 -9.49 -6.67
CA ASP A 11 -14.10 -10.34 -5.61
C ASP A 11 -12.76 -10.96 -6.05
N GLU A 12 -12.65 -11.45 -7.29
CA GLU A 12 -11.38 -11.92 -7.84
C GLU A 12 -10.35 -10.80 -7.98
N SER A 13 -10.78 -9.60 -8.38
CA SER A 13 -9.92 -8.42 -8.46
C SER A 13 -9.41 -7.98 -7.08
N LEU A 14 -10.28 -8.02 -6.07
CA LEU A 14 -9.94 -7.72 -4.67
C LEU A 14 -8.97 -8.75 -4.12
N LYS A 15 -9.19 -10.04 -4.40
CA LYS A 15 -8.30 -11.12 -3.97
C LYS A 15 -6.93 -11.03 -4.62
N GLY A 16 -6.88 -10.64 -5.90
CA GLY A 16 -5.63 -10.33 -6.60
C GLY A 16 -4.90 -9.14 -5.98
N CYS A 17 -5.62 -8.08 -5.61
CA CYS A 17 -5.07 -6.95 -4.87
C CYS A 17 -4.50 -7.35 -3.51
N GLU A 18 -5.23 -8.18 -2.76
CA GLU A 18 -4.80 -8.61 -1.42
C GLU A 18 -3.53 -9.47 -1.49
N VAL A 19 -3.46 -10.39 -2.45
CA VAL A 19 -2.25 -11.18 -2.72
C VAL A 19 -1.09 -10.30 -3.15
N PHE A 20 -1.32 -9.30 -4.02
CA PHE A 20 -0.27 -8.36 -4.41
C PHE A 20 0.27 -7.57 -3.22
N VAL A 21 -0.65 -7.06 -2.40
CA VAL A 21 -0.34 -6.30 -1.18
C VAL A 21 0.46 -7.15 -0.20
N GLN A 22 0.09 -8.42 0.01
CA GLN A 22 0.82 -9.33 0.86
C GLN A 22 2.18 -9.72 0.27
N LYS A 23 2.22 -10.10 -1.01
CA LYS A 23 3.44 -10.52 -1.72
C LYS A 23 4.52 -9.45 -1.70
N HIS A 24 4.13 -8.19 -1.86
CA HIS A 24 5.05 -7.04 -1.85
C HIS A 24 5.14 -6.36 -0.47
N ASN A 25 4.53 -6.93 0.58
CA ASN A 25 4.48 -6.37 1.93
C ASN A 25 4.04 -4.90 1.97
N ILE A 26 3.15 -4.49 1.06
CA ILE A 26 2.73 -3.09 0.87
C ILE A 26 2.13 -2.51 2.17
N GLN A 27 1.33 -3.30 2.90
CA GLN A 27 0.77 -2.85 4.18
C GLN A 27 1.86 -2.53 5.21
N GLN A 28 2.91 -3.35 5.29
CA GLN A 28 3.98 -3.13 6.24
C GLN A 28 4.77 -1.88 5.86
N ILE A 29 5.12 -1.72 4.59
CA ILE A 29 5.84 -0.54 4.09
C ILE A 29 5.06 0.74 4.39
N LEU A 30 3.76 0.77 4.09
CA LEU A 30 2.90 1.93 4.37
C LEU A 30 2.81 2.22 5.88
N LYS A 31 2.70 1.18 6.71
CA LYS A 31 2.67 1.33 8.16
C LYS A 31 3.98 1.94 8.69
N GLU A 32 5.12 1.44 8.24
CA GLU A 32 6.43 1.97 8.62
C GLU A 32 6.61 3.42 8.14
N CYS A 33 6.17 3.73 6.92
CA CYS A 33 6.14 5.10 6.40
C CYS A 33 5.36 6.05 7.32
N ILE A 34 4.15 5.67 7.75
CA ILE A 34 3.32 6.48 8.65
C ILE A 34 4.01 6.66 10.01
N VAL A 35 4.52 5.57 10.59
CA VAL A 35 5.23 5.62 11.89
C VAL A 35 6.44 6.55 11.80
N ASN A 36 7.26 6.40 10.75
CA ASN A 36 8.45 7.22 10.54
C ASN A 36 8.10 8.70 10.32
N LEU A 37 7.01 9.01 9.60
CA LEU A 37 6.50 10.37 9.48
C LEU A 37 6.04 10.94 10.82
N CYS A 38 5.35 10.14 11.64
CA CYS A 38 4.89 10.56 12.96
C CYS A 38 6.03 10.79 13.95
N ILE A 39 7.13 10.02 13.84
CA ILE A 39 8.32 10.17 14.67
C ILE A 39 9.13 11.39 14.22
N ALA A 40 9.44 11.49 12.92
CA ALA A 40 10.31 12.53 12.39
C ALA A 40 9.63 13.90 12.25
N LYS A 41 8.29 13.93 12.11
CA LYS A 41 7.47 15.13 11.86
C LYS A 41 8.15 16.15 10.93
N PRO A 42 8.61 15.73 9.73
CA PRO A 42 9.33 16.63 8.84
C PRO A 42 8.39 17.72 8.31
N GLU A 43 8.91 18.93 8.08
CA GLU A 43 8.17 20.00 7.38
C GLU A 43 7.76 19.59 5.95
N ARG A 44 8.49 18.64 5.33
CA ARG A 44 8.26 18.16 3.97
C ARG A 44 8.04 16.64 3.94
N PRO A 45 6.84 16.15 4.30
CA PRO A 45 6.55 14.71 4.37
C PRO A 45 6.74 13.98 3.02
N MET A 46 6.44 14.63 1.90
CA MET A 46 6.63 14.04 0.57
C MET A 46 8.10 13.80 0.21
N LYS A 47 9.01 14.69 0.64
CA LYS A 47 10.44 14.51 0.41
C LYS A 47 10.96 13.33 1.24
N PHE A 48 10.57 13.27 2.51
CA PHE A 48 10.95 12.19 3.42
C PHE A 48 10.47 10.83 2.91
N LEU A 49 9.22 10.74 2.43
CA LEU A 49 8.70 9.51 1.82
C LEU A 49 9.53 9.10 0.60
N ARG A 50 9.84 10.03 -0.31
CA ARG A 50 10.66 9.73 -1.49
C ARG A 50 12.02 9.14 -1.09
N GLU A 51 12.73 9.78 -0.16
CA GLU A 51 14.02 9.30 0.34
C GLU A 51 13.91 7.95 1.08
N HIS A 52 12.78 7.70 1.75
CA HIS A 52 12.53 6.42 2.42
C HIS A 52 12.29 5.29 1.42
N PHE A 53 11.47 5.52 0.39
CA PHE A 53 11.21 4.54 -0.67
C PHE A 53 12.46 4.28 -1.52
N GLU A 54 13.27 5.30 -1.83
CA GLU A 54 14.57 5.11 -2.53
C GLU A 54 15.54 4.22 -1.74
N LYS A 55 15.48 4.26 -0.40
CA LYS A 55 16.28 3.37 0.46
C LYS A 55 15.75 1.94 0.50
N LEU A 56 14.43 1.76 0.38
CA LEU A 56 13.79 0.44 0.33
C LEU A 56 13.98 -0.24 -1.03
N GLU A 57 14.27 0.53 -2.09
CA GLU A 57 14.56 0.02 -3.43
C GLU A 57 16.01 -0.50 -3.60
N LYS A 58 16.86 -0.35 -2.57
CA LYS A 58 18.23 -0.90 -2.52
C LYS A 58 18.29 -2.24 -1.82
#